data_AF-A0A920NVZ5-F1
#
_entry.id   AF-A0A920NVZ5-F1
#
_cell.length_a   1.000
_cell.length_b   1.000
_cell.length_c   1.000
_cell.angle_alpha   90.00
_cell.angle_beta   90.00
_cell.angle_gamma   90.00
#
_symmetry.space_group_name_H-M   'P 1'
#
loop_
_entity.id
_entity.type
_entity.pdbx_description
1 polymer ?
#
loop_
_entity_poly.entity_id
_entity_poly.type
_entity_poly.pdbx_seq_one_letter_code
_entity_poly.pdbx_strand_id
1 'polypeptide(L)' 'MVKKSIRDASDVGGEYELPQEQKADAHKSGASGTWRNSFIRAPYYREASVRRGIIQDTFETSITWDKGYLLFLKL' A
#
# COMPACT_ATOMS: atom_id res chain seq x y z
N MET A 1 14.40 -14.14 5.46
CA MET A 1 13.09 -13.85 4.85
C MET A 1 13.11 -12.55 4.04
N VAL A 2 13.36 -11.39 4.65
CA VAL A 2 13.36 -10.06 3.98
C VAL A 2 14.30 -9.95 2.76
N LYS A 3 15.52 -10.47 2.85
CA LYS A 3 16.46 -10.47 1.70
C LYS A 3 15.99 -11.33 0.52
N LYS A 4 15.15 -12.33 0.76
CA LYS A 4 14.57 -13.15 -0.30
C LYS A 4 13.44 -12.36 -0.99
N SER A 5 12.50 -11.82 -0.22
CA SER A 5 11.39 -11.04 -0.78
C SER A 5 11.84 -9.82 -1.57
N ILE A 6 12.93 -9.14 -1.15
CA ILE A 6 13.50 -8.01 -1.90
C ILE A 6 14.07 -8.47 -3.26
N ARG A 7 14.73 -9.63 -3.31
CA ARG A 7 15.26 -10.18 -4.57
C ARG A 7 14.14 -10.57 -5.51
N ASP A 8 13.16 -11.32 -5.00
CA ASP A 8 11.98 -11.73 -5.78
C ASP A 8 11.25 -10.51 -6.40
N ALA A 9 11.16 -9.40 -5.66
CA ALA A 9 10.62 -8.13 -6.18
C ALA A 9 11.52 -7.47 -7.22
N SER A 10 12.84 -7.47 -7.00
CA SER A 10 13.82 -6.90 -7.94
C SER A 10 13.85 -7.65 -9.28
N ASP A 11 13.68 -8.97 -9.25
CA ASP A 11 13.69 -9.83 -10.45
C ASP A 11 12.56 -9.48 -11.45
N VAL A 12 11.49 -8.84 -10.97
CA VAL A 12 10.38 -8.33 -11.79
C VAL A 12 10.40 -6.80 -11.95
N GLY A 13 11.52 -6.15 -11.61
CA GLY A 13 11.72 -4.70 -11.78
C GLY A 13 11.20 -3.84 -10.62
N GLY A 14 10.92 -4.43 -9.46
CA GLY A 14 10.51 -3.69 -8.26
C GLY A 14 11.66 -2.90 -7.64
N GLU A 15 11.38 -1.64 -7.27
CA GLU A 15 12.30 -0.80 -6.51
C GLU A 15 12.09 -0.97 -5.00
N TYR A 16 13.16 -0.82 -4.22
CA TYR A 16 13.10 -0.97 -2.77
C TYR A 16 14.04 -0.01 -2.05
N GLU A 17 13.66 0.38 -0.84
CA GLU A 17 14.53 1.10 0.09
C GLU A 17 15.23 0.12 1.04
N LEU A 18 16.55 0.23 1.17
CA LEU A 18 17.31 -0.53 2.15
C LEU A 18 17.02 -0.01 3.57
N PRO A 19 16.73 -0.88 4.55
CA PRO A 19 16.56 -0.46 5.93
C PRO A 19 17.87 0.18 6.45
N GLN A 20 17.80 1.43 6.90
CA GLN A 20 18.98 2.14 7.43
C GLN A 20 19.46 1.57 8.78
N GLU A 21 18.56 1.06 9.64
CA GLU A 21 18.90 0.44 10.94
C GLU A 21 17.90 -0.67 11.32
N GLN A 22 18.36 -1.76 11.95
CA GLN A 22 17.48 -2.75 12.57
C GLN A 22 16.99 -2.24 13.93
N LYS A 23 15.91 -1.45 13.93
CA LYS A 23 15.21 -1.03 15.16
C LYS A 23 14.12 -2.02 15.53
N ALA A 24 13.94 -2.24 16.84
CA ALA A 24 12.85 -3.09 17.36
C ALA A 24 11.46 -2.65 16.88
N ASP A 25 11.26 -1.35 16.63
CA ASP A 25 10.00 -0.78 16.11
C ASP A 25 10.03 -0.49 14.59
N ALA A 26 10.89 -1.16 13.81
CA ALA A 26 10.98 -0.92 12.36
C ALA A 26 9.64 -1.09 11.61
N HIS A 27 8.70 -1.90 12.12
CA HIS A 27 7.37 -2.05 11.55
C HIS A 27 6.47 -0.79 11.69
N LYS A 28 6.80 0.10 12.64
CA LYS A 28 6.06 1.35 12.92
C LYS A 28 6.74 2.58 12.29
N SER A 29 7.90 2.43 11.68
CA SER A 29 8.66 3.50 11.03
C SER A 29 8.93 3.16 9.55
N GLY A 30 9.55 4.10 8.81
CA GLY A 30 9.82 3.96 7.37
C GLY A 30 8.54 3.76 6.53
N ALA A 31 8.69 3.13 5.37
CA ALA A 31 7.59 2.89 4.43
C ALA A 31 6.40 2.13 5.06
N SER A 32 6.67 1.11 5.89
CA SER A 32 5.63 0.34 6.61
C SER A 32 4.82 1.22 7.57
N GLY A 33 5.52 2.03 8.38
CA GLY A 33 4.87 2.97 9.30
C GLY A 33 4.05 4.04 8.58
N THR A 34 4.60 4.63 7.51
CA THR A 34 3.91 5.62 6.69
C THR A 34 2.64 5.05 6.07
N TRP A 35 2.75 3.88 5.42
CA TRP A 35 1.60 3.20 4.81
C TRP A 35 0.52 2.88 5.84
N ARG A 36 0.90 2.28 6.98
CA ARG A 36 -0.03 1.99 8.08
C ARG A 36 -0.73 3.25 8.57
N ASN A 37 0.01 4.33 8.80
CA ASN A 37 -0.56 5.58 9.29
C ASN A 37 -1.50 6.20 8.27
N SER A 38 -1.23 6.11 6.97
CA SER A 38 -2.15 6.56 5.92
C SER A 38 -3.47 5.81 5.97
N PHE A 39 -3.46 4.48 6.16
CA PHE A 39 -4.68 3.69 6.32
C PHE A 39 -5.49 4.09 7.56
N ILE A 40 -4.83 4.26 8.72
CA ILE A 40 -5.50 4.72 9.94
C ILE A 40 -6.10 6.12 9.75
N ARG A 41 -5.40 6.99 9.02
CA ARG A 41 -5.81 8.38 8.83
C ARG A 41 -6.87 8.58 7.75
N ALA A 42 -6.95 7.66 6.78
CA ALA A 42 -7.85 7.78 5.64
C ALA A 42 -9.31 8.14 6.01
N PRO A 43 -9.95 7.53 7.03
CA PRO A 43 -11.31 7.89 7.41
C PRO A 43 -11.45 9.34 7.90
N TYR A 44 -10.43 9.89 8.57
CA TYR A 44 -10.46 11.26 9.08
C TYR A 44 -10.28 12.31 7.98
N TYR A 45 -9.67 11.94 6.84
CA TYR A 45 -9.60 12.83 5.68
C TYR A 45 -10.93 13.01 4.98
N ARG A 46 -11.92 12.15 5.25
CA ARG A 46 -13.27 12.26 4.69
C ARG A 46 -13.90 13.61 5.02
N GLU A 47 -13.80 14.07 6.27
CA GLU A 47 -14.39 15.35 6.70
C GLU A 47 -13.82 16.54 5.92
N ALA A 48 -12.51 16.54 5.70
CA ALA A 48 -11.83 17.57 4.93
C ALA A 48 -12.13 17.47 3.43
N SER A 49 -12.42 16.27 2.91
CA SER A 49 -12.74 16.01 1.51
C SER A 49 -14.17 16.43 1.17
N VAL A 50 -15.13 16.11 2.04
CA VAL A 50 -16.55 16.48 1.86
C VAL A 50 -16.74 17.98 1.83
N ARG A 51 -16.04 18.75 2.68
CA ARG A 51 -16.06 20.23 2.63
C ARG A 51 -15.57 20.82 1.30
N ARG A 52 -14.83 20.03 0.52
CA ARG A 52 -14.32 20.41 -0.81
C ARG A 52 -15.13 19.79 -1.95
N GLY A 53 -16.28 19.17 -1.65
CA GLY A 53 -17.12 18.49 -2.65
C GLY A 53 -16.52 17.18 -3.18
N ILE A 54 -15.52 16.61 -2.51
CA ILE A 54 -14.88 15.35 -2.91
C ILE A 54 -15.53 14.20 -2.15
N ILE A 55 -16.00 13.20 -2.89
CA ILE A 55 -16.50 11.93 -2.35
C ILE A 55 -15.48 10.85 -2.72
N GLN A 56 -15.02 10.11 -1.73
CA GLN A 56 -14.09 9.00 -1.89
C GLN A 56 -14.59 7.83 -1.04
N ASP A 57 -14.53 6.62 -1.60
CA ASP A 57 -14.94 5.39 -0.94
C ASP A 57 -14.02 4.23 -1.34
N THR A 58 -14.01 3.15 -0.57
CA THR A 58 -13.22 1.94 -0.83
C THR A 58 -14.16 0.78 -1.11
N PHE A 59 -13.86 0.00 -2.14
CA PHE A 59 -14.58 -1.23 -2.47
C PHE A 59 -13.59 -2.38 -2.63
N GLU A 60 -13.97 -3.55 -2.14
CA GLU A 60 -13.16 -4.75 -2.23
C GLU A 60 -13.89 -5.85 -3.03
N THR A 61 -13.13 -6.60 -3.81
CA THR A 61 -13.61 -7.77 -4.55
C THR A 61 -12.53 -8.84 -4.62
N SER A 62 -12.90 -10.02 -5.07
CA SER A 62 -12.01 -11.18 -5.21
C SER A 62 -12.05 -11.71 -6.64
N ILE A 63 -10.89 -12.00 -7.21
CA ILE A 63 -10.74 -12.54 -8.57
C ILE A 63 -9.57 -13.52 -8.62
N THR A 64 -9.57 -14.41 -9.61
CA THR A 64 -8.45 -15.34 -9.85
C THR A 64 -7.27 -14.62 -10.52
N TRP A 65 -6.05 -15.12 -10.29
CA TRP A 65 -4.80 -14.50 -10.77
C TRP A 65 -4.74 -14.32 -12.29
N ASP A 66 -5.28 -15.28 -13.05
CA ASP A 66 -5.33 -15.26 -14.51
C ASP A 66 -6.22 -14.13 -15.08
N LYS A 67 -7.11 -13.56 -14.24
CA LYS A 67 -8.07 -12.53 -14.66
C LYS A 67 -7.84 -11.17 -14.01
N GLY A 68 -6.81 -11.01 -13.17
CA GLY A 68 -6.54 -9.77 -12.45
C GLY A 68 -6.46 -8.54 -13.37
N TYR A 69 -5.72 -8.63 -14.47
CA TYR A 69 -5.58 -7.53 -15.44
C TYR A 69 -6.91 -7.12 -16.10
N LEU A 70 -7.82 -8.07 -16.32
CA LEU A 70 -9.12 -7.79 -16.92
C LEU A 70 -10.05 -7.02 -15.96
N LEU A 71 -9.91 -7.23 -14.65
CA LEU A 71 -10.66 -6.47 -13.66
C LEU A 71 -10.23 -5.00 -13.64
N PHE A 72 -8.91 -4.75 -13.64
CA PHE A 72 -8.38 -3.38 -13.58
C PHE A 72 -8.67 -2.54 -14.83
N LEU A 73 -8.85 -3.15 -16.02
CA LEU A 73 -9.18 -2.43 -17.25
C LEU A 73 -10.68 -2.16 -17.43
N LYS A 74 -11.53 -2.73 -16.57
CA LYS A 74 -13.00 -2.58 -16.64
C LYS A 74 -13.57 -1.66 -15.56
N LEU A 75 -12.71 -1.11 -14.69
CA LEU A 75 -13.01 -0.08 -13.71
C LEU A 75 -12.40 1.25 -14.18
#